data_AF-A0A4P9K449-F1
#
_entry.id   AF-A0A4P9K449-F1
#
_cell.length_a   1.000
_cell.length_b   1.000
_cell.length_c   1.000
_cell.angle_alpha   90.00
_cell.angle_beta   90.00
_cell.angle_gamma   90.00
#
_symmetry.space_group_name_H-M   'P 1'
#
loop_
_entity.id
_entity.type
_entity.pdbx_description
1 polymer ?
#
loop_
_entity_poly.entity_id
_entity_poly.type
_entity_poly.pdbx_seq_one_letter_code
_entity_poly.pdbx_strand_id
1 'polypeptide(L)'
;MRSKQQPITPAIKYFFKRLEKQAHQIERQVALEHERNQPVPFDEVENFFRQIMTQNIFIFTVGVNGKPESTILSKAIFSMNKVVRVFYSTSLNDDNNGFIRIRPINSEQRIVVERLHGHRPVPELLYSSKDQCHIVRFMVRWMMRRIDWSKTKLGNLDLYKRVLEEMHLELERKLMLIDEGEEAEALREEYRKHSKLLSKNHIKAPR
;
A
#
# COMPACT_ATOMS: atom_id res chain seq x y z
N MET A 1 -8.09 66.95 5.54
CA MET A 1 -8.73 67.10 4.22
C MET A 1 -9.54 65.85 3.92
N ARG A 2 -10.87 65.95 3.87
CA ARG A 2 -11.77 64.83 3.51
C ARG A 2 -11.65 64.60 2.00
N SER A 3 -11.19 63.42 1.57
CA SER A 3 -11.19 63.06 0.15
C SER A 3 -12.65 63.06 -0.35
N LYS A 4 -12.94 63.88 -1.36
CA LYS A 4 -14.21 63.79 -2.09
C LYS A 4 -14.24 62.39 -2.74
N GLN A 5 -15.18 61.54 -2.31
CA GLN A 5 -15.39 60.23 -2.91
C GLN A 5 -15.81 60.44 -4.37
N GLN A 6 -14.89 60.20 -5.30
CA GLN A 6 -15.19 60.23 -6.72
C GLN A 6 -16.19 59.11 -7.04
N PRO A 7 -17.20 59.38 -7.89
CA PRO A 7 -18.20 58.38 -8.23
C PRO A 7 -17.54 57.22 -8.98
N ILE A 8 -17.84 55.98 -8.54
CA ILE A 8 -17.32 54.76 -9.18
C ILE A 8 -17.98 54.61 -10.56
N THR A 9 -17.20 54.86 -11.60
CA THR A 9 -17.65 54.72 -12.99
C THR A 9 -17.77 53.24 -13.41
N PRO A 10 -18.56 52.92 -14.45
CA PRO A 10 -18.62 51.57 -15.00
C PRO A 10 -17.25 51.01 -15.41
N ALA A 11 -16.35 51.87 -15.90
CA ALA A 11 -14.97 51.49 -16.25
C ALA A 11 -14.19 51.02 -15.02
N ILE A 12 -14.32 51.71 -13.88
CA ILE A 12 -13.70 51.30 -12.62
C ILE A 12 -14.28 49.96 -12.15
N LYS A 13 -15.61 49.76 -12.23
CA LYS A 13 -16.24 48.46 -11.90
C LYS A 13 -15.73 47.33 -12.79
N TYR A 14 -15.58 47.58 -14.10
CA TYR A 14 -15.04 46.60 -15.05
C TYR A 14 -13.58 46.23 -14.74
N PHE A 15 -12.75 47.24 -14.45
CA PHE A 15 -11.36 47.04 -14.05
C PHE A 15 -11.24 46.18 -12.79
N PHE A 16 -12.00 46.49 -11.73
CA PHE A 16 -11.98 45.68 -10.50
C PHE A 16 -12.49 44.26 -10.72
N LYS A 17 -13.53 44.06 -11.53
CA LYS A 17 -14.01 42.71 -11.89
C LYS A 17 -12.97 41.89 -12.66
N ARG A 18 -12.18 42.54 -13.53
CA ARG A 18 -11.02 41.92 -14.20
C ARG A 18 -9.92 41.56 -13.22
N LEU A 19 -9.63 42.46 -12.26
CA LEU A 19 -8.66 42.23 -11.19
C LEU A 19 -9.06 41.06 -10.30
N GLU A 20 -10.30 40.98 -9.84
CA GLU A 20 -10.83 39.85 -9.05
C GLU A 20 -10.68 38.52 -9.80
N LYS A 21 -11.05 38.50 -11.09
CA LYS A 21 -10.89 37.31 -11.92
C LYS A 21 -9.42 36.88 -12.01
N GLN A 22 -8.51 37.83 -12.18
CA GLN A 22 -7.07 37.56 -12.27
C GLN A 22 -6.51 37.08 -10.92
N ALA A 23 -6.92 37.70 -9.81
CA ALA A 23 -6.53 37.32 -8.46
C ALA A 23 -6.95 35.88 -8.16
N HIS A 24 -8.20 35.50 -8.45
CA HIS A 24 -8.66 34.12 -8.28
C HIS A 24 -7.92 33.11 -9.16
N GLN A 25 -7.49 33.52 -10.37
CA GLN A 25 -6.66 32.65 -11.22
C GLN A 25 -5.28 32.43 -10.61
N ILE A 26 -4.64 33.48 -10.10
CA ILE A 26 -3.36 33.41 -9.41
C ILE A 26 -3.47 32.55 -8.15
N GLU A 27 -4.48 32.77 -7.32
CA GLU A 27 -4.73 31.97 -6.10
C GLU A 27 -4.90 30.47 -6.42
N ARG A 28 -5.67 30.13 -7.47
CA ARG A 28 -5.81 28.74 -7.93
C ARG A 28 -4.51 28.16 -8.42
N GLN A 29 -3.71 28.95 -9.13
CA GLN A 29 -2.43 28.49 -9.67
C GLN A 29 -1.42 28.25 -8.55
N VAL A 30 -1.36 29.14 -7.56
CA VAL A 30 -0.55 28.98 -6.34
C VAL A 30 -1.01 27.75 -5.54
N ALA A 31 -2.33 27.53 -5.42
CA ALA A 31 -2.87 26.34 -4.74
C ALA A 31 -2.47 25.03 -5.46
N LEU A 32 -2.58 24.99 -6.79
CA LEU A 32 -2.18 23.83 -7.60
C LEU A 32 -0.67 23.57 -7.55
N GLU A 33 0.15 24.62 -7.52
CA GLU A 33 1.60 24.50 -7.33
C GLU A 33 1.94 24.01 -5.92
N HIS A 34 1.22 24.48 -4.91
CA HIS A 34 1.38 24.01 -3.54
C HIS A 34 1.02 22.53 -3.39
N GLU A 35 -0.08 22.08 -4.02
CA GLU A 35 -0.47 20.67 -4.08
C GLU A 35 0.57 19.80 -4.80
N ARG A 36 1.14 20.27 -5.92
CA ARG A 36 2.19 19.52 -6.65
C ARG A 36 3.48 19.33 -5.86
N ASN A 37 3.76 20.23 -4.92
CA ASN A 37 4.95 20.20 -4.09
C ASN A 37 4.78 19.41 -2.80
N GLN A 38 3.57 18.91 -2.50
CA GLN A 38 3.38 18.09 -1.32
C GLN A 38 4.01 16.70 -1.50
N PRO A 39 4.64 16.15 -0.44
CA PRO A 39 5.17 14.81 -0.49
C PRO A 39 4.01 13.80 -0.56
N VAL A 40 4.03 12.92 -1.56
CA VAL A 40 3.04 11.84 -1.65
C VAL A 40 3.25 10.87 -0.49
N PRO A 41 2.20 10.57 0.31
CA PRO A 41 2.28 9.59 1.39
C PRO A 41 2.69 8.22 0.88
N PHE A 42 3.62 7.55 1.57
CA PHE A 42 4.13 6.23 1.17
C PHE A 42 4.35 5.27 2.35
N ASP A 43 4.10 5.73 3.58
CA ASP A 43 4.47 5.01 4.79
C ASP A 43 3.68 3.71 4.98
N GLU A 44 2.43 3.65 4.55
CA GLU A 44 1.61 2.43 4.63
C GLU A 44 2.12 1.35 3.67
N VAL A 45 2.48 1.74 2.44
CA VAL A 45 3.07 0.83 1.46
C VAL A 45 4.40 0.30 2.00
N GLU A 46 5.25 1.18 2.51
CA GLU A 46 6.56 0.79 3.05
C GLU A 46 6.44 -0.11 4.27
N ASN A 47 5.56 0.24 5.22
CA ASN A 47 5.30 -0.55 6.42
C ASN A 47 4.77 -1.94 6.08
N PHE A 48 3.83 -2.03 5.13
CA PHE A 48 3.32 -3.32 4.65
C PHE A 48 4.47 -4.22 4.16
N PHE A 49 5.32 -3.71 3.26
CA PHE A 49 6.45 -4.50 2.74
C PHE A 49 7.47 -4.85 3.82
N ARG A 50 7.78 -3.91 4.73
CA ARG A 50 8.67 -4.17 5.87
C ARG A 50 8.15 -5.29 6.76
N GLN A 51 6.86 -5.29 7.08
CA GLN A 51 6.25 -6.33 7.91
C GLN A 51 6.28 -7.70 7.22
N ILE A 52 5.82 -7.81 5.98
CA ILE A 52 5.78 -9.12 5.29
C ILE A 52 7.18 -9.70 5.00
N MET A 53 8.20 -8.84 4.82
CA MET A 53 9.60 -9.28 4.63
C MET A 53 10.14 -10.04 5.84
N THR A 54 9.64 -9.76 7.04
CA THR A 54 10.06 -10.49 8.26
C THR A 54 9.48 -11.89 8.36
N GLN A 55 8.52 -12.23 7.50
CA GLN A 55 7.80 -13.50 7.55
C GLN A 55 8.44 -14.54 6.64
N ASN A 56 8.31 -15.82 7.04
CA ASN A 56 8.76 -16.97 6.25
C ASN A 56 7.79 -17.27 5.07
N ILE A 57 7.54 -16.27 4.23
CA ILE A 57 6.72 -16.38 3.02
C ILE A 57 7.65 -16.59 1.84
N PHE A 58 7.37 -17.64 1.05
CA PHE A 58 8.13 -17.99 -0.14
C PHE A 58 7.30 -17.67 -1.38
N ILE A 59 7.95 -17.13 -2.40
CA ILE A 59 7.37 -16.88 -3.72
C ILE A 59 8.19 -17.53 -4.83
N PHE A 60 7.53 -17.93 -5.90
CA PHE A 60 8.18 -18.37 -7.12
C PHE A 60 8.78 -17.16 -7.86
N THR A 61 10.09 -17.22 -8.09
CA THR A 61 10.87 -16.32 -8.93
C THR A 61 11.56 -17.10 -10.04
N VAL A 62 12.08 -16.42 -11.05
CA VAL A 62 13.00 -17.04 -12.02
C VAL A 62 14.41 -16.96 -11.44
N GLY A 63 15.00 -18.12 -11.18
CA GLY A 63 16.36 -18.24 -10.66
C GLY A 63 17.43 -18.00 -11.74
N VAL A 64 18.70 -18.03 -11.31
CA VAL A 64 19.85 -17.68 -12.16
C VAL A 64 19.95 -18.56 -13.43
N ASN A 65 19.51 -19.80 -13.33
CA ASN A 65 19.50 -20.79 -14.42
C ASN A 65 18.24 -20.70 -15.33
N GLY A 66 17.38 -19.71 -15.15
CA GLY A 66 16.14 -19.54 -15.89
C GLY A 66 14.99 -20.47 -15.44
N LYS A 67 15.21 -21.29 -14.40
CA LYS A 67 14.16 -22.19 -13.87
C LYS A 67 13.40 -21.51 -12.73
N PRO A 68 12.12 -21.86 -12.52
CA PRO A 68 11.38 -21.42 -11.35
C PRO A 68 12.07 -21.87 -10.05
N GLU A 69 12.31 -20.92 -9.15
CA GLU A 69 12.88 -21.14 -7.83
C GLU A 69 11.95 -20.55 -6.77
N SER A 70 11.91 -21.19 -5.61
CA SER A 70 11.14 -20.72 -4.46
C SER A 70 12.03 -19.90 -3.53
N THR A 71 11.80 -18.59 -3.51
CA THR A 71 12.62 -17.57 -2.84
C THR A 71 11.84 -16.96 -1.68
N ILE A 72 12.49 -16.79 -0.53
CA ILE A 72 11.89 -16.09 0.63
C ILE A 72 11.74 -14.59 0.34
N LEU A 73 10.62 -14.00 0.78
CA LEU A 73 10.30 -12.57 0.56
C LEU A 73 11.41 -11.63 1.04
N SER A 74 12.08 -11.93 2.15
CA SER A 74 13.21 -11.13 2.68
C SER A 74 14.38 -11.00 1.70
N LYS A 75 14.54 -11.93 0.76
CA LYS A 75 15.56 -11.87 -0.31
C LYS A 75 15.01 -11.26 -1.60
N ALA A 76 13.70 -11.41 -1.84
CA ALA A 76 13.06 -10.95 -3.07
C ALA A 76 12.59 -9.49 -3.00
N ILE A 77 12.53 -8.89 -1.81
CA ILE A 77 12.06 -7.52 -1.64
C ILE A 77 13.20 -6.64 -1.12
N PHE A 78 13.32 -5.47 -1.72
CA PHE A 78 14.18 -4.38 -1.25
C PHE A 78 13.33 -3.13 -1.02
N SER A 79 13.45 -2.50 0.14
CA SER A 79 12.71 -1.28 0.48
C SER A 79 13.66 -0.24 1.05
N MET A 80 13.79 0.90 0.35
CA MET A 80 14.66 2.01 0.78
C MET A 80 14.21 3.32 0.14
N ASN A 81 14.30 4.44 0.88
CA ASN A 81 14.06 5.80 0.37
C ASN A 81 12.73 5.96 -0.38
N LYS A 82 11.62 5.44 0.18
CA LYS A 82 10.28 5.44 -0.46
C LYS A 82 10.22 4.72 -1.81
N VAL A 83 11.11 3.75 -2.03
CA VAL A 83 11.10 2.87 -3.19
C VAL A 83 11.10 1.42 -2.70
N VAL A 84 10.10 0.66 -3.13
CA VAL A 84 10.05 -0.78 -2.95
C VAL A 84 10.34 -1.45 -4.29
N ARG A 85 11.21 -2.46 -4.28
CA ARG A 85 11.49 -3.35 -5.41
C ARG A 85 11.13 -4.76 -5.02
N VAL A 86 10.34 -5.44 -5.84
CA VAL A 86 9.98 -6.85 -5.67
C VAL A 86 10.52 -7.63 -6.86
N PHE A 87 11.62 -8.35 -6.65
CA PHE A 87 12.26 -9.17 -7.68
C PHE A 87 11.42 -10.40 -7.98
N TYR A 88 11.15 -10.60 -9.27
CA TYR A 88 10.50 -11.81 -9.78
C TYR A 88 11.43 -12.61 -10.70
N SER A 89 12.56 -12.03 -11.10
CA SER A 89 13.62 -12.69 -11.87
C SER A 89 14.97 -12.15 -11.41
N THR A 90 15.87 -13.05 -11.01
CA THR A 90 17.23 -12.73 -10.60
C THR A 90 18.20 -13.63 -11.36
N SER A 91 19.11 -13.02 -12.11
CA SER A 91 20.11 -13.66 -12.95
C SER A 91 21.45 -12.92 -12.82
N LEU A 92 22.53 -13.65 -13.12
CA LEU A 92 23.87 -13.06 -13.25
C LEU A 92 23.98 -12.17 -14.49
N ASN A 93 23.13 -12.42 -15.50
CA ASN A 93 23.01 -11.52 -16.64
C ASN A 93 21.92 -10.48 -16.36
N ASP A 94 22.29 -9.20 -16.36
CA ASP A 94 21.38 -8.07 -16.16
C ASP A 94 20.23 -8.04 -17.16
N ASP A 95 20.42 -8.60 -18.36
CA ASP A 95 19.36 -8.71 -19.38
C ASP A 95 18.17 -9.57 -18.96
N ASN A 96 18.35 -10.43 -17.96
CA ASN A 96 17.31 -11.32 -17.46
C ASN A 96 16.78 -10.90 -16.08
N ASN A 97 17.31 -9.82 -15.51
CA ASN A 97 16.87 -9.31 -14.21
C ASN A 97 15.51 -8.62 -14.33
N GLY A 98 14.60 -8.92 -13.42
CA GLY A 98 13.22 -8.45 -13.47
C GLY A 98 12.67 -8.14 -12.08
N PHE A 99 12.15 -6.93 -11.91
CA PHE A 99 11.50 -6.52 -10.67
C PHE A 99 10.30 -5.60 -10.91
N ILE A 100 9.39 -5.61 -9.94
CA ILE A 100 8.34 -4.61 -9.81
C ILE A 100 8.87 -3.48 -8.95
N ARG A 101 8.79 -2.24 -9.43
CA ARG A 101 9.15 -1.02 -8.67
C ARG A 101 7.89 -0.30 -8.24
N ILE A 102 7.84 0.08 -6.97
CA ILE A 102 6.76 0.85 -6.37
C ILE A 102 7.37 2.12 -5.79
N ARG A 103 6.85 3.28 -6.19
CA ARG A 103 7.40 4.58 -5.77
C ARG A 103 6.36 5.69 -5.86
N PRO A 104 6.46 6.75 -5.06
CA PRO A 104 5.71 7.97 -5.28
C PRO A 104 6.23 8.74 -6.50
N ILE A 105 5.33 9.42 -7.20
CA ILE A 105 5.61 10.44 -8.21
C ILE A 105 4.99 11.75 -7.75
N ASN A 106 5.82 12.66 -7.26
CA ASN A 106 5.35 13.95 -6.72
C ASN A 106 4.72 14.84 -7.81
N SER A 107 5.28 14.86 -9.02
CA SER A 107 4.73 15.65 -10.13
C SER A 107 3.30 15.25 -10.52
N GLU A 108 2.92 14.00 -10.24
CA GLU A 108 1.61 13.44 -10.57
C GLU A 108 0.74 13.18 -9.33
N GLN A 109 1.27 13.49 -8.14
CA GLN A 109 0.62 13.31 -6.84
C GLN A 109 0.01 11.90 -6.68
N ARG A 110 0.76 10.87 -7.07
CA ARG A 110 0.31 9.46 -7.02
C ARG A 110 1.47 8.50 -6.81
N ILE A 111 1.13 7.27 -6.43
CA ILE A 111 2.07 6.15 -6.35
C ILE A 111 1.92 5.32 -7.61
N VAL A 112 3.05 4.88 -8.16
CA VAL A 112 3.09 4.03 -9.34
C VAL A 112 3.68 2.66 -9.01
N VAL A 113 3.19 1.65 -9.73
CA VAL A 113 3.71 0.30 -9.77
C VAL A 113 4.15 0.02 -11.20
N GLU A 114 5.44 -0.19 -11.38
CA GLU A 114 6.09 -0.33 -12.68
C GLU A 114 6.78 -1.70 -12.76
N ARG A 115 6.77 -2.32 -13.93
CA ARG A 115 7.62 -3.48 -14.24
C ARG A 115 8.87 -3.01 -14.94
N LEU A 116 10.01 -3.52 -14.49
CA LEU A 116 11.30 -3.33 -15.13
C LEU A 116 11.88 -4.72 -15.43
N HIS A 117 12.43 -4.88 -16.64
CA HIS A 117 13.03 -6.14 -17.09
C HIS A 117 14.19 -5.89 -18.04
N GLY A 118 15.32 -6.55 -17.79
CA GLY A 118 16.53 -6.50 -18.59
C GLY A 118 17.47 -5.33 -18.31
N HIS A 119 18.51 -5.21 -19.13
CA HIS A 119 19.51 -4.15 -19.01
C HIS A 119 18.95 -2.81 -19.53
N ARG A 120 19.11 -1.75 -18.74
CA ARG A 120 18.52 -0.41 -19.01
C ARG A 120 17.02 -0.49 -19.32
N PRO A 121 16.23 -1.05 -18.39
CA PRO A 121 14.83 -1.35 -18.64
C PRO A 121 14.01 -0.07 -18.78
N VAL A 122 13.13 -0.03 -19.78
CA VAL A 122 12.07 0.98 -19.87
C VAL A 122 10.96 0.59 -18.88
N PRO A 123 10.55 1.48 -17.97
CA PRO A 123 9.48 1.17 -17.02
C PRO A 123 8.14 0.96 -17.74
N GLU A 124 7.54 -0.21 -17.54
CA GLU A 124 6.17 -0.50 -17.97
C GLU A 124 5.21 -0.21 -16.80
N LEU A 125 4.31 0.75 -16.95
CA LEU A 125 3.32 1.06 -15.91
C LEU A 125 2.29 -0.08 -15.79
N LEU A 126 2.24 -0.73 -14.63
CA LEU A 126 1.26 -1.78 -14.35
C LEU A 126 0.01 -1.24 -13.63
N TYR A 127 0.21 -0.32 -12.69
CA TYR A 127 -0.86 0.23 -11.86
C TYR A 127 -0.45 1.58 -11.27
N SER A 128 -1.43 2.44 -10.98
CA SER A 128 -1.20 3.70 -10.27
C SER A 128 -2.40 4.09 -9.44
N SER A 129 -2.18 4.67 -8.28
CA SER A 129 -3.23 5.15 -7.38
C SER A 129 -2.71 6.27 -6.49
N LYS A 130 -3.59 7.19 -6.09
CA LYS A 130 -3.32 8.15 -5.01
C LYS A 130 -3.45 7.51 -3.62
N ASP A 131 -4.29 6.47 -3.52
CA ASP A 131 -4.55 5.72 -2.31
C ASP A 131 -3.53 4.58 -2.14
N GLN A 132 -2.83 4.59 -1.00
CA GLN A 132 -1.86 3.58 -0.59
C GLN A 132 -2.50 2.19 -0.42
N CYS A 133 -3.72 2.12 0.12
CA CYS A 133 -4.44 0.86 0.31
C CYS A 133 -4.68 0.15 -1.03
N HIS A 134 -5.02 0.91 -2.07
CA HIS A 134 -5.19 0.37 -3.42
C HIS A 134 -3.88 -0.18 -4.01
N ILE A 135 -2.75 0.47 -3.74
CA ILE A 135 -1.42 -0.04 -4.12
C ILE A 135 -1.14 -1.37 -3.40
N VAL A 136 -1.37 -1.42 -2.09
CA VAL A 136 -1.20 -2.64 -1.29
C VAL A 136 -2.10 -3.77 -1.82
N ARG A 137 -3.38 -3.51 -2.08
CA ARG A 137 -4.32 -4.50 -2.65
C ARG A 137 -3.89 -5.01 -4.02
N PHE A 138 -3.34 -4.15 -4.87
CA PHE A 138 -2.78 -4.58 -6.15
C PHE A 138 -1.59 -5.53 -5.93
N MET A 139 -0.67 -5.16 -5.05
CA MET A 139 0.53 -5.97 -4.76
C MET A 139 0.20 -7.29 -4.07
N VAL A 140 -0.76 -7.32 -3.14
CA VAL A 140 -1.28 -8.57 -2.54
C VAL A 140 -1.78 -9.50 -3.63
N ARG A 141 -2.65 -9.04 -4.53
CA ARG A 141 -3.15 -9.86 -5.65
C ARG A 141 -2.03 -10.38 -6.55
N TRP A 142 -1.01 -9.56 -6.79
CA TRP A 142 0.15 -9.96 -7.59
C TRP A 142 0.99 -11.05 -6.89
N MET A 143 1.23 -10.91 -5.58
CA MET A 143 2.01 -11.85 -4.77
C MET A 143 1.27 -13.17 -4.55
N MET A 144 -0.04 -13.14 -4.28
CA MET A 144 -0.84 -14.33 -4.01
C MET A 144 -0.76 -15.39 -5.11
N ARG A 145 -0.62 -14.96 -6.38
CA ARG A 145 -0.45 -15.86 -7.54
C ARG A 145 0.94 -16.52 -7.61
N ARG A 146 1.87 -16.09 -6.76
CA ARG A 146 3.28 -16.49 -6.77
C ARG A 146 3.70 -17.17 -5.48
N ILE A 147 2.87 -17.18 -4.45
CA ILE A 147 3.23 -17.84 -3.19
C ILE A 147 3.47 -19.33 -3.45
N ASP A 148 4.63 -19.80 -3.00
CA ASP A 148 4.90 -21.22 -2.91
C ASP A 148 4.26 -21.77 -1.63
N TRP A 149 3.06 -22.32 -1.78
CA TRP A 149 2.29 -22.93 -0.69
C TRP A 149 2.87 -24.26 -0.20
N SER A 150 3.80 -24.87 -0.95
CA SER A 150 4.51 -26.05 -0.49
C SER A 150 5.42 -25.71 0.69
N LYS A 151 6.08 -24.54 0.63
CA LYS A 151 6.99 -24.04 1.68
C LYS A 151 6.34 -23.05 2.66
N THR A 152 5.43 -22.22 2.19
CA THR A 152 4.75 -21.22 3.04
C THR A 152 3.69 -21.91 3.89
N LYS A 153 3.87 -21.89 5.21
CA LYS A 153 2.91 -22.46 6.18
C LYS A 153 2.35 -21.35 7.07
N LEU A 154 1.04 -21.15 7.04
CA LEU A 154 0.37 -20.09 7.82
C LEU A 154 0.69 -20.18 9.32
N GLY A 155 0.69 -21.38 9.89
CA GLY A 155 1.04 -21.61 11.29
C GLY A 155 2.49 -21.23 11.67
N ASN A 156 3.37 -21.00 10.70
CA ASN A 156 4.74 -20.55 10.93
C ASN A 156 4.90 -19.03 10.75
N LEU A 157 3.83 -18.31 10.40
CA LEU A 157 3.86 -16.87 10.21
C LEU A 157 3.47 -16.19 11.52
N ASP A 158 4.41 -15.51 12.17
CA ASP A 158 4.18 -14.85 13.45
C ASP A 158 3.15 -13.70 13.32
N LEU A 159 3.16 -12.97 12.20
CA LEU A 159 2.13 -11.96 11.94
C LEU A 159 0.74 -12.59 11.84
N TYR A 160 0.61 -13.78 11.24
CA TYR A 160 -0.68 -14.44 11.14
C TYR A 160 -1.21 -14.85 12.53
N LYS A 161 -0.34 -15.35 13.41
CA LYS A 161 -0.71 -15.67 14.80
C LYS A 161 -1.20 -14.43 15.54
N ARG A 162 -0.47 -13.30 15.44
CA ARG A 162 -0.87 -12.03 16.06
C ARG A 162 -2.22 -11.54 15.54
N VAL A 163 -2.46 -11.63 14.23
CA VAL A 163 -3.76 -11.27 13.65
C VAL A 163 -4.88 -12.17 14.20
N LEU A 164 -4.64 -13.48 14.32
CA LEU A 164 -5.64 -14.38 14.92
C LEU A 164 -5.94 -14.03 16.39
N GLU A 165 -4.93 -13.66 17.16
CA GLU A 165 -5.08 -13.23 18.56
C GLU A 165 -5.85 -11.91 18.67
N GLU A 166 -5.52 -10.91 17.85
CA GLU A 166 -6.24 -9.62 17.81
C GLU A 166 -7.71 -9.82 17.43
N MET A 167 -7.98 -10.61 16.38
CA MET A 167 -9.36 -10.94 15.98
C MET A 167 -10.13 -11.66 17.09
N HIS A 168 -9.46 -12.55 17.83
CA HIS A 168 -10.07 -13.24 18.97
C HIS A 168 -10.45 -12.26 20.08
N LEU A 169 -9.55 -11.36 20.45
CA LEU A 169 -9.82 -10.32 21.45
C LEU A 169 -10.94 -9.36 21.02
N GLU A 170 -11.01 -9.02 19.72
CA GLU A 170 -12.11 -8.21 19.19
C GLU A 170 -13.46 -8.93 19.28
N LEU A 171 -13.50 -10.23 18.98
CA LEU A 171 -14.69 -11.05 19.11
C LEU A 171 -15.15 -11.17 20.57
N GLU A 172 -14.22 -11.36 21.52
CA GLU A 172 -14.53 -11.37 22.96
C GLU A 172 -15.16 -10.06 23.41
N ARG A 173 -14.58 -8.92 22.99
CA ARG A 173 -15.14 -7.59 23.33
C ARG A 173 -16.54 -7.40 22.78
N LYS A 174 -16.78 -7.81 21.52
CA LYS A 174 -18.12 -7.72 20.92
C LYS A 174 -19.13 -8.62 21.64
N LEU A 175 -18.72 -9.82 22.05
CA LEU A 175 -19.57 -10.73 22.83
C LEU A 175 -19.95 -10.17 24.21
N MET A 176 -19.08 -9.37 24.84
CA MET A 176 -19.38 -8.72 26.13
C MET A 176 -20.36 -7.54 26.02
N LEU A 177 -20.53 -6.97 24.83
CA LEU A 177 -21.34 -5.77 24.59
C LEU A 177 -22.72 -6.06 23.97
N ILE A 178 -22.98 -7.31 23.59
CA ILE A 178 -24.22 -7.72 22.91
C ILE A 178 -25.11 -8.49 23.90
N ASP A 179 -26.37 -8.05 24.01
CA ASP A 179 -27.41 -8.74 24.76
C ASP A 179 -27.92 -10.00 24.03
N GLU A 180 -28.58 -10.91 24.74
CA GLU A 180 -29.01 -12.21 24.20
C GLU A 180 -29.95 -12.09 22.99
N GLY A 181 -29.61 -12.78 21.90
CA GLY A 181 -30.35 -12.78 20.63
C GLY A 181 -29.59 -13.49 19.50
N GLU A 182 -30.15 -13.46 18.28
CA GLU A 182 -29.56 -14.11 17.09
C GLU A 182 -28.15 -13.58 16.75
N GLU A 183 -27.89 -12.29 17.01
CA GLU A 183 -26.57 -11.67 16.80
C GLU A 183 -25.52 -12.21 17.79
N ALA A 184 -25.91 -12.48 19.05
CA ALA A 184 -25.03 -13.10 20.03
C ALA A 184 -24.69 -14.54 19.63
N GLU A 185 -25.66 -15.28 19.08
CA GLU A 185 -25.45 -16.67 18.66
C GLU A 185 -24.53 -16.78 17.43
N ALA A 186 -24.72 -15.92 16.42
CA ALA A 186 -23.83 -15.85 15.25
C ALA A 186 -22.38 -15.51 15.66
N LEU A 187 -22.21 -14.55 16.57
CA LEU A 187 -20.90 -14.14 17.06
C LEU A 187 -20.23 -15.24 17.91
N ARG A 188 -21.00 -16.00 18.71
CA ARG A 188 -20.49 -17.18 19.44
C ARG A 188 -20.02 -18.27 18.49
N GLU A 189 -20.71 -18.48 17.36
CA GLU A 189 -20.30 -19.45 16.36
C GLU A 189 -19.00 -19.02 15.65
N GLU A 190 -18.87 -17.75 15.30
CA GLU A 190 -17.65 -17.16 14.74
C GLU A 190 -16.46 -17.30 15.71
N TYR A 191 -16.69 -16.98 16.98
CA TYR A 191 -15.71 -17.15 18.06
C TYR A 191 -15.25 -18.61 18.19
N ARG A 192 -16.19 -19.57 18.16
CA ARG A 192 -15.86 -21.00 18.22
C ARG A 192 -15.03 -21.47 17.01
N LYS A 193 -15.30 -20.93 15.81
CA LYS A 193 -14.50 -21.20 14.61
C LYS A 193 -13.08 -20.65 14.75
N HIS A 194 -12.94 -19.40 15.23
CA HIS A 194 -11.64 -18.76 15.45
C HIS A 194 -10.81 -19.46 16.53
N SER A 195 -11.42 -19.83 17.65
CA SER A 195 -10.75 -20.56 18.75
C SER A 195 -10.19 -21.92 18.28
N LYS A 196 -10.91 -22.63 17.40
CA LYS A 196 -10.42 -23.88 16.79
C LYS A 196 -9.23 -23.67 15.85
N LEU A 197 -9.12 -22.52 15.19
CA LEU A 197 -7.99 -22.20 14.32
C LEU A 197 -6.73 -21.89 15.14
N LEU A 198 -6.89 -21.15 16.24
CA LEU A 198 -5.80 -20.88 17.19
C LEU A 198 -5.25 -22.17 17.80
N SER A 199 -6.12 -23.09 18.24
CA SER A 199 -5.69 -24.35 18.88
C SER A 199 -5.01 -25.32 17.92
N LYS A 200 -5.39 -25.34 16.64
CA LYS A 200 -4.72 -26.14 15.60
C LYS A 200 -3.33 -25.62 15.22
N ASN A 201 -3.10 -24.31 15.36
CA ASN A 201 -1.83 -23.67 15.02
C ASN A 201 -0.84 -23.62 16.21
N HIS A 202 -1.32 -23.86 17.44
CA HIS A 202 -0.47 -24.14 18.60
C HIS A 202 -0.07 -25.62 18.64
N ILE A 203 0.93 -26.01 17.85
CA ILE A 203 1.69 -27.23 18.13
C ILE A 203 2.51 -26.96 19.39
N LYS A 204 2.18 -27.72 20.44
CA LYS A 204 2.74 -27.73 21.81
C LYS A 204 4.09 -27.03 21.96
N ALA A 205 4.15 -26.05 22.84
CA ALA A 205 5.41 -25.57 23.43
C ALA A 205 6.21 -26.79 23.95
N PRO A 206 7.51 -26.90 23.64
CA PRO A 206 8.34 -27.93 24.25
C PRO A 206 8.38 -27.68 25.77
N ARG A 207 8.25 -28.78 26.52
CA ARG A 207 8.48 -28.79 27.97
C ARG A 207 9.91 -28.40 28.30
#